data_AF-A0A5C6E677-F1
#
_entry.id   AF-A0A5C6E677-F1
#
_cell.length_a   1.000
_cell.length_b   1.000
_cell.length_c   1.000
_cell.angle_alpha   90.00
_cell.angle_beta   90.00
_cell.angle_gamma   90.00
#
_symmetry.space_group_name_H-M   'P 1'
#
loop_
_entity.id
_entity.type
_entity.pdbx_description
1 polymer ?
#
loop_
_entity_poly.entity_id
_entity_poly.type
_entity_poly.pdbx_seq_one_letter_code
_entity_poly.pdbx_strand_id
1 'polypeptide(L)'
;MKRIKTSGFSLLEVIAAVIILAVVAAATVATVAPTHQKNTDNLAEREVATLNSMAQTYFHEVGTYPRNVNDLVTQNYLNNVTTADKARIKSIVQNYTYHRATGEFTKK
;
A
#
# COMPACT_ATOMS: atom_id res chain seq x y z
N MET A 1 27.88 50.48 27.89
CA MET A 1 26.71 49.76 27.32
C MET A 1 27.17 48.99 26.08
N LYS A 2 27.04 47.65 26.09
CA LYS A 2 27.48 46.75 25.00
C LYS A 2 26.35 46.67 23.96
N ARG A 3 26.53 47.22 22.76
CA ARG A 3 25.52 47.16 21.69
C ARG A 3 25.49 45.74 21.12
N ILE A 4 24.36 45.05 21.27
CA ILE A 4 24.10 43.77 20.61
C ILE A 4 23.80 44.09 19.14
N LYS A 5 24.70 43.72 18.22
CA LYS A 5 24.43 43.83 16.78
C LYS A 5 23.48 42.69 16.39
N THR A 6 22.27 43.02 15.97
CA THR A 6 21.38 42.10 15.27
C THR A 6 21.80 42.05 13.80
N SER A 7 22.43 40.96 13.38
CA SER A 7 22.68 40.68 11.96
C SER A 7 21.37 40.21 11.32
N GLY A 8 20.75 41.06 10.49
CA GLY A 8 19.64 40.64 9.64
C GLY A 8 20.14 39.77 8.48
N PHE A 9 19.28 38.86 7.99
CA PHE A 9 19.57 38.07 6.80
C PHE A 9 19.77 38.96 5.58
N SER A 10 20.81 38.67 4.79
CA SER A 10 21.06 39.36 3.52
C SER A 10 20.07 38.89 2.45
N LEU A 11 19.65 39.81 1.57
CA LEU A 11 18.78 39.47 0.43
C LEU A 11 19.39 38.38 -0.45
N LEU A 12 20.72 38.40 -0.62
CA LEU A 12 21.45 37.39 -1.39
C LEU A 12 21.38 36.00 -0.75
N GLU A 13 21.40 35.92 0.58
CA GLU A 13 21.27 34.64 1.29
C GLU A 13 19.89 34.04 1.10
N VAL A 14 18.84 34.86 1.10
CA VAL A 14 17.46 34.41 0.87
C VAL A 14 17.29 33.90 -0.56
N ILE A 15 17.82 34.61 -1.56
CA ILE A 15 17.75 34.18 -2.97
C ILE A 15 18.51 32.87 -3.17
N ALA A 16 19.72 32.76 -2.61
CA ALA A 16 20.51 31.53 -2.69
C ALA A 16 19.77 30.34 -2.03
N ALA A 17 19.15 30.54 -0.87
CA ALA A 17 18.36 29.51 -0.19
C ALA A 17 17.15 29.06 -1.02
N VAL A 18 16.40 29.99 -1.62
CA VAL A 18 15.23 29.67 -2.45
C VAL A 18 15.62 28.86 -3.69
N ILE A 19 16.75 29.19 -4.32
CA ILE A 19 17.25 28.44 -5.49
C ILE A 19 17.58 27.00 -5.10
N ILE A 20 18.29 26.79 -3.99
CA ILE A 20 18.62 25.45 -3.49
C ILE A 20 17.33 24.66 -3.20
N LEU A 21 16.36 25.28 -2.52
CA LEU A 21 15.08 24.64 -2.21
C LEU A 21 14.30 24.26 -3.48
N ALA A 22 14.29 25.11 -4.51
CA ALA A 22 13.62 24.84 -5.78
C ALA A 22 14.23 23.64 -6.51
N VAL A 23 15.57 23.55 -6.56
CA VAL A 23 16.27 22.42 -7.20
C VAL A 23 16.02 21.12 -6.44
N VAL A 24 16.11 21.14 -5.10
CA VAL A 24 15.86 19.96 -4.27
C VAL A 24 14.42 19.49 -4.41
N ALA A 25 13.43 20.41 -4.38
CA ALA A 25 12.02 20.06 -4.55
C ALA A 25 11.73 19.45 -5.93
N ALA A 26 12.33 19.98 -7.00
CA ALA A 26 12.16 19.43 -8.34
C ALA A 26 12.73 18.00 -8.44
N ALA A 27 13.91 17.75 -7.86
CA ALA A 27 14.55 16.45 -7.86
C ALA A 27 13.77 15.39 -7.03
N THR A 28 13.18 15.78 -5.90
CA THR A 28 12.40 14.85 -5.06
C THR A 28 11.08 14.45 -5.70
N VAL A 29 10.37 15.37 -6.37
CA VAL A 29 9.11 15.03 -7.06
C VAL A 29 9.31 13.98 -8.15
N ALA A 30 10.40 14.07 -8.91
CA ALA A 30 10.71 13.13 -9.99
C ALA A 30 11.00 11.70 -9.50
N THR A 31 11.43 11.52 -8.25
CA THR A 31 11.78 10.21 -7.67
C THR A 31 10.64 9.58 -6.87
N VAL A 32 9.81 10.39 -6.22
CA VAL A 32 8.74 9.94 -5.32
C VAL A 32 7.49 9.48 -6.09
N ALA A 33 7.14 10.14 -7.19
CA ALA A 33 5.97 9.75 -8.00
C ALA A 33 6.03 8.30 -8.56
N PRO A 34 7.11 7.86 -9.24
CA PRO A 34 7.18 6.49 -9.75
C PRO A 34 7.31 5.43 -8.64
N THR A 35 7.91 5.78 -7.50
CA THR A 35 8.04 4.85 -6.36
C THR A 35 6.70 4.59 -5.68
N HIS A 36 5.81 5.58 -5.59
CA HIS A 36 4.46 5.36 -5.10
C HIS A 36 3.65 4.41 -5.98
N GLN A 37 3.68 4.58 -7.30
CA GLN A 37 2.97 3.69 -8.23
C GLN A 37 3.50 2.26 -8.15
N LYS A 38 4.83 2.10 -8.12
CA LYS A 38 5.45 0.77 -7.95
C LYS A 38 5.06 0.13 -6.62
N ASN A 39 4.94 0.92 -5.55
CA ASN A 39 4.52 0.40 -4.24
C ASN A 39 3.07 -0.08 -4.26
N THR A 40 2.16 0.61 -4.92
CA THR A 40 0.75 0.15 -5.01
C THR A 40 0.62 -1.15 -5.80
N ASP A 41 1.42 -1.31 -6.86
CA ASP A 41 1.40 -2.54 -7.67
C ASP A 41 2.00 -3.71 -6.88
N ASN A 42 3.14 -3.50 -6.22
CA ASN A 42 3.75 -4.51 -5.34
C ASN A 42 2.84 -4.90 -4.17
N LEU A 43 2.08 -3.95 -3.62
CA LEU A 43 1.11 -4.24 -2.56
C LEU A 43 -0.02 -5.14 -3.06
N ALA A 44 -0.55 -4.86 -4.25
CA ALA A 44 -1.59 -5.68 -4.86
C ALA A 44 -1.11 -7.11 -5.16
N GLU A 45 0.12 -7.26 -5.65
CA GLU A 45 0.73 -8.56 -5.92
C GLU A 45 0.96 -9.36 -4.63
N ARG A 46 1.47 -8.71 -3.58
CA ARG A 46 1.62 -9.33 -2.25
C ARG A 46 0.29 -9.76 -1.66
N GLU A 47 -0.76 -8.95 -1.83
CA GLU A 47 -2.11 -9.30 -1.38
C GLU A 47 -2.63 -10.55 -2.09
N VAL A 48 -2.47 -10.65 -3.41
CA VAL A 48 -2.81 -11.86 -4.18
C VAL A 48 -2.03 -13.07 -3.68
N ALA A 49 -0.72 -12.96 -3.51
CA ALA A 49 0.11 -14.05 -3.01
C ALA A 49 -0.32 -14.51 -1.61
N THR A 50 -0.69 -13.57 -0.74
CA THR A 50 -1.20 -13.86 0.60
C THR A 50 -2.54 -14.61 0.54
N LEU A 51 -3.47 -14.14 -0.30
CA LEU A 51 -4.77 -14.80 -0.48
C LEU A 51 -4.64 -16.21 -1.07
N ASN A 52 -3.73 -16.39 -2.04
CA ASN A 52 -3.42 -17.70 -2.61
C ASN A 52 -2.84 -18.65 -1.56
N SER A 53 -1.91 -18.15 -0.72
CA SER A 53 -1.38 -18.94 0.39
C SER A 53 -2.49 -19.38 1.35
N MET A 54 -3.43 -18.49 1.69
CA MET A 54 -4.57 -18.82 2.55
C MET A 54 -5.48 -19.88 1.92
N ALA A 55 -5.76 -19.77 0.62
CA ALA A 55 -6.57 -20.77 -0.10
C ALA A 55 -5.87 -22.13 -0.19
N GLN A 56 -4.54 -22.14 -0.33
CA GLN A 56 -3.75 -23.38 -0.27
C GLN A 56 -3.78 -24.00 1.13
N THR A 57 -3.60 -23.20 2.19
CA THR A 57 -3.73 -23.67 3.57
C THR A 57 -5.12 -24.27 3.82
N TYR A 58 -6.19 -23.61 3.35
CA TYR A 58 -7.55 -24.14 3.42
C TYR A 58 -7.68 -25.49 2.71
N PHE A 59 -7.09 -25.64 1.52
CA PHE A 59 -7.06 -26.90 0.80
C PHE A 59 -6.33 -28.00 1.58
N HIS A 60 -5.23 -27.67 2.25
CA HIS A 60 -4.50 -28.63 3.07
C HIS A 60 -5.28 -29.09 4.31
N GLU A 61 -6.12 -28.23 4.88
CA GLU A 61 -6.92 -28.56 6.07
C GLU A 61 -8.25 -29.26 5.74
N VAL A 62 -8.97 -28.78 4.71
CA VAL A 62 -10.33 -29.25 4.37
C VAL A 62 -10.31 -30.26 3.21
N GLY A 63 -9.22 -30.34 2.45
CA GLY A 63 -9.08 -31.20 1.27
C GLY A 63 -9.75 -30.65 0.00
N THR A 64 -10.33 -29.46 0.07
CA THR A 64 -10.98 -28.79 -1.07
C THR A 64 -10.66 -27.31 -1.07
N TYR A 65 -10.58 -26.67 -2.24
CA TYR A 65 -10.39 -25.23 -2.32
C TYR A 65 -11.66 -24.50 -1.84
N PRO A 66 -11.52 -23.27 -1.30
CA PRO A 66 -12.68 -22.49 -0.90
C PRO A 66 -13.63 -22.28 -2.09
N ARG A 67 -14.94 -22.18 -1.87
CA ARG A 67 -15.90 -21.89 -2.95
C ARG A 67 -15.90 -20.41 -3.29
N ASN A 68 -15.66 -19.57 -2.28
CA ASN A 68 -15.62 -18.12 -2.39
C ASN A 68 -14.87 -17.53 -1.18
N VAL A 69 -14.68 -16.21 -1.19
CA VAL A 69 -13.99 -15.46 -0.13
C VAL A 69 -14.65 -15.63 1.25
N ASN A 70 -15.97 -15.87 1.31
CA ASN A 70 -16.65 -16.05 2.60
C ASN A 70 -16.27 -17.35 3.30
N ASP A 71 -15.81 -18.39 2.58
CA ASP A 71 -15.33 -19.61 3.22
C ASP A 71 -14.05 -19.33 4.01
N LEU A 72 -13.17 -18.48 3.47
CA LEU A 72 -11.96 -17.99 4.17
C LEU A 72 -12.31 -17.12 5.39
N VAL A 73 -13.40 -16.35 5.32
CA VAL A 73 -13.90 -15.56 6.46
C VAL A 73 -14.49 -16.46 7.55
N THR A 74 -15.31 -17.43 7.16
CA THR A 74 -15.98 -18.36 8.07
C THR A 74 -14.98 -19.22 8.83
N GLN A 75 -13.88 -19.56 8.18
CA GLN A 75 -12.80 -20.40 8.72
C GLN A 75 -11.68 -19.57 9.34
N ASN A 76 -11.93 -18.28 9.54
CA ASN A 76 -11.09 -17.35 10.29
C ASN A 76 -9.69 -17.09 9.68
N TYR A 77 -9.50 -17.36 8.38
CA TYR A 77 -8.32 -16.91 7.61
C TYR A 77 -8.41 -15.42 7.31
N LEU A 78 -9.62 -14.90 7.16
CA LEU A 78 -9.91 -13.47 7.00
C LEU A 78 -10.73 -12.98 8.18
N ASN A 79 -10.18 -12.06 8.95
CA ASN A 79 -10.91 -11.37 10.00
C ASN A 79 -12.06 -10.56 9.39
N ASN A 80 -13.20 -10.51 10.09
CA ASN A 80 -14.39 -9.73 9.69
C ASN A 80 -14.99 -8.96 10.89
N VAL A 81 -14.16 -8.69 11.89
CA VAL A 81 -14.62 -8.16 13.19
C VAL A 81 -14.79 -6.65 13.11
N THR A 82 -13.81 -5.96 12.52
CA THR A 82 -13.82 -4.50 12.44
C THR A 82 -14.47 -3.98 11.16
N THR A 83 -14.84 -2.69 11.13
CA THR A 83 -15.35 -2.05 9.91
C THR A 83 -14.27 -1.99 8.82
N ALA A 84 -12.99 -1.88 9.20
CA ALA A 84 -11.86 -1.93 8.27
C ALA A 84 -11.73 -3.30 7.60
N ASP A 85 -11.91 -4.38 8.38
CA ASP A 85 -11.89 -5.75 7.86
C ASP A 85 -13.02 -5.98 6.83
N LYS A 86 -14.23 -5.51 7.14
CA LYS A 86 -15.38 -5.56 6.23
C LYS A 86 -15.10 -4.82 4.93
N ALA A 87 -14.49 -3.65 5.02
CA ALA A 87 -14.11 -2.87 3.85
C ALA A 87 -13.05 -3.61 3.01
N ARG A 88 -12.08 -4.26 3.65
CA ARG A 88 -11.06 -5.08 2.99
C ARG A 88 -11.66 -6.31 2.28
N ILE A 89 -12.56 -7.04 2.92
CA ILE A 89 -13.24 -8.18 2.29
C ILE A 89 -14.02 -7.69 1.06
N LYS A 90 -14.73 -6.57 1.17
CA LYS A 90 -15.44 -5.96 0.05
C LYS A 90 -14.49 -5.58 -1.08
N SER A 91 -13.34 -4.98 -0.79
CA SER A 91 -12.35 -4.63 -1.82
C SER A 91 -11.77 -5.89 -2.47
N ILE A 92 -11.56 -6.97 -1.72
CA ILE A 92 -11.07 -8.23 -2.28
C ILE A 92 -12.07 -8.78 -3.31
N VAL A 93 -13.35 -8.85 -2.96
CA VAL A 93 -14.41 -9.34 -3.85
C VAL A 93 -14.58 -8.46 -5.10
N GLN A 94 -14.37 -7.15 -4.94
CA GLN A 94 -14.48 -6.19 -6.05
C GLN A 94 -13.29 -6.27 -7.00
N ASN A 95 -12.07 -6.30 -6.47
CA ASN A 95 -10.83 -6.14 -7.25
C ASN A 95 -10.23 -7.44 -7.76
N TYR A 96 -10.59 -8.59 -7.17
CA TYR A 96 -10.04 -9.89 -7.55
C TYR A 96 -11.12 -10.85 -8.06
N THR A 97 -10.73 -11.68 -9.02
CA THR A 97 -11.46 -12.85 -9.50
C THR A 97 -10.92 -14.07 -8.79
N TYR A 98 -11.80 -14.93 -8.30
CA TYR A 98 -11.43 -16.13 -7.59
C TYR A 98 -11.75 -17.39 -8.42
N HIS A 99 -10.74 -18.20 -8.69
CA HIS A 99 -10.84 -19.43 -9.46
C HIS A 99 -10.99 -20.65 -8.54
N ARG A 100 -12.22 -21.10 -8.32
CA ARG A 100 -12.54 -22.24 -7.43
C ARG A 100 -11.82 -23.55 -7.74
N ALA A 101 -11.42 -23.76 -8.99
CA ALA A 101 -10.80 -25.02 -9.43
C ALA A 101 -9.32 -25.10 -9.02
N THR A 102 -8.66 -23.95 -8.92
CA THR A 102 -7.22 -23.84 -8.62
C THR A 102 -6.95 -23.19 -7.26
N GLY A 103 -7.94 -22.53 -6.66
CA GLY A 103 -7.78 -21.76 -5.43
C GLY A 103 -7.09 -20.41 -5.65
N GLU A 104 -6.91 -19.97 -6.90
CA GLU A 104 -6.14 -18.77 -7.21
C GLU A 104 -7.02 -17.51 -7.28
N PHE A 105 -6.48 -16.45 -6.71
CA PHE A 105 -6.94 -15.08 -6.85
C PHE A 105 -6.18 -14.41 -7.99
N THR A 106 -6.89 -13.78 -8.91
CA THR A 106 -6.33 -13.00 -10.01
C THR A 106 -6.88 -11.59 -9.96
N LYS A 107 -6.06 -10.58 -10.24
CA LYS A 107 -6.52 -9.20 -10.36
C LYS A 107 -7.46 -9.09 -11.57
N LYS A 108 -8.58 -8.39 -11.40
CA LYS A 108 -9.48 -8.05 -12.53
C LYS A 108 -8.86 -7.02 -13.46
#